data_AF-A0A6A8A6G4-F1
#
_entry.id   AF-A0A6A8A6G4-F1
#
_cell.length_a   1.000
_cell.length_b   1.000
_cell.length_c   1.000
_cell.angle_alpha   90.00
_cell.angle_beta   90.00
_cell.angle_gamma   90.00
#
_symmetry.space_group_name_H-M   'P 1'
#
loop_
_entity.id
_entity.type
_entity.pdbx_description
1 polymer ?
#
loop_
_entity_poly.entity_id
_entity_poly.type
_entity_poly.pdbx_seq_one_letter_code
_entity_poly.pdbx_strand_id
1 'polypeptide(L)'
;MPIDRSSPAMFGQHVSRRGLLRTTVAIAGLALLADLAGPLSAVAADDGVASFTQLSEFLTGYTLDPVLGGRFLAALKKRDADLDASMAALSSLIKQSGVPNMDGFLALSGTDPALMKTATKIVSAWYLGVVGEPEDAELITYADSLMYRPTKGLLTIPSYGPGPNAWGPKPGSKI
;
A
#
# COMPACT_ATOMS: atom_id res chain seq x y z
N MET A 1 -84.70 23.42 -20.31
CA MET A 1 -83.73 23.84 -21.36
C MET A 1 -82.45 23.06 -21.12
N PRO A 2 -81.95 22.31 -22.11
CA PRO A 2 -80.88 21.31 -21.92
C PRO A 2 -79.50 21.98 -21.89
N ILE A 3 -78.59 21.45 -21.06
CA ILE A 3 -77.16 21.77 -21.05
C ILE A 3 -76.47 20.73 -21.95
N ASP A 4 -75.89 21.21 -23.06
CA ASP A 4 -75.01 20.43 -23.93
C ASP A 4 -73.56 20.46 -23.41
N ARG A 5 -72.83 19.38 -23.70
CA ARG A 5 -71.49 19.00 -23.23
C ARG A 5 -70.39 19.86 -23.83
N SER A 6 -69.33 20.11 -23.07
CA SER A 6 -67.97 20.33 -23.60
C SER A 6 -66.91 20.10 -22.52
N SER A 7 -66.25 18.94 -22.54
CA SER A 7 -64.97 18.72 -21.84
C SER A 7 -63.83 19.31 -22.68
N PRO A 8 -62.85 20.01 -22.09
CA PRO A 8 -61.56 20.21 -22.72
C PRO A 8 -60.49 19.25 -22.18
N ALA A 9 -59.53 18.98 -23.05
CA ALA A 9 -58.53 17.93 -23.02
C ALA A 9 -57.52 17.97 -21.86
N MET A 10 -57.01 16.79 -21.49
CA MET A 10 -55.76 16.64 -20.75
C MET A 10 -54.59 17.25 -21.53
N PHE A 11 -53.96 18.28 -20.96
CA PHE A 11 -52.69 18.79 -21.47
C PHE A 11 -51.53 17.97 -20.89
N GLY A 12 -50.72 17.41 -21.79
CA GLY A 12 -49.51 16.68 -21.47
C GLY A 12 -48.51 17.53 -20.68
N GLN A 13 -47.90 16.92 -19.67
CA GLN A 13 -46.84 17.57 -18.90
C GLN A 13 -45.60 17.74 -19.79
N HIS A 14 -45.30 18.99 -20.14
CA HIS A 14 -44.08 19.36 -20.84
C HIS A 14 -42.89 19.24 -19.89
N VAL A 15 -42.08 18.20 -20.06
CA VAL A 15 -40.76 18.08 -19.42
C VAL A 15 -39.88 19.23 -19.95
N SER A 16 -39.59 20.20 -19.08
CA SER A 16 -38.75 21.34 -19.44
C SER A 16 -37.30 20.90 -19.64
N ARG A 17 -36.73 21.22 -20.82
CA ARG A 17 -35.31 20.97 -21.16
C ARG A 17 -34.34 21.54 -20.10
N ARG A 18 -34.72 22.64 -19.46
CA ARG A 18 -33.96 23.25 -18.34
C ARG A 18 -34.03 22.43 -17.04
N GLY A 19 -35.11 21.70 -16.82
CA GLY A 19 -35.22 20.77 -15.69
C GLY A 19 -34.29 19.57 -15.88
N LEU A 20 -34.26 19.02 -17.10
CA LEU A 20 -33.41 17.88 -17.46
C LEU A 20 -31.92 18.21 -17.38
N LEU A 21 -31.51 19.41 -17.81
CA LEU A 21 -30.11 19.85 -17.74
C LEU A 21 -29.64 20.15 -16.31
N ARG A 22 -30.54 20.55 -15.40
CA ARG A 22 -30.18 20.78 -13.99
C ARG A 22 -30.02 19.47 -13.23
N THR A 23 -30.82 18.45 -13.54
CA THR A 23 -30.71 17.14 -12.89
C THR A 23 -29.48 16.35 -13.36
N THR A 24 -29.07 16.47 -14.63
CA THR A 24 -27.84 15.80 -15.11
C THR A 24 -26.56 16.37 -14.52
N VAL A 25 -26.48 17.68 -14.27
CA VAL A 25 -25.30 18.29 -13.60
C VAL A 25 -25.18 17.85 -12.14
N ALA A 26 -26.30 17.73 -11.42
CA ALA A 26 -26.28 17.29 -10.03
C ALA A 26 -25.83 15.82 -9.86
N ILE A 27 -26.19 14.94 -10.79
CA ILE A 27 -25.81 13.52 -10.76
C ILE A 27 -24.35 13.33 -11.22
N ALA A 28 -23.91 14.06 -12.25
CA ALA A 28 -22.51 14.02 -12.70
C ALA A 28 -21.54 14.59 -11.65
N GLY A 29 -21.95 15.60 -10.89
CA GLY A 29 -21.15 16.18 -9.81
C GLY A 29 -20.89 15.22 -8.63
N LEU A 30 -21.84 14.33 -8.31
CA LEU A 30 -21.65 13.32 -7.27
C LEU A 30 -20.75 12.16 -7.71
N ALA A 31 -20.81 11.77 -9.00
CA ALA A 31 -19.97 10.69 -9.54
C ALA A 31 -18.48 11.10 -9.60
N LEU A 32 -18.18 12.37 -9.90
CA LEU A 32 -16.81 12.89 -9.96
C LEU A 32 -16.14 13.03 -8.58
N LEU A 33 -16.91 13.09 -7.49
CA LEU A 33 -16.37 13.10 -6.12
C LEU A 33 -16.11 11.69 -5.58
N ALA A 34 -16.81 10.67 -6.10
CA ALA A 34 -16.56 9.28 -5.74
C ALA A 34 -15.26 8.73 -6.36
N ASP A 35 -14.91 9.15 -7.58
CA ASP A 35 -13.67 8.71 -8.26
C ASP A 35 -12.40 9.45 -7.77
N LEU A 36 -12.54 10.62 -7.13
CA LEU A 36 -11.42 11.31 -6.47
C LEU A 36 -11.19 10.80 -5.04
N ALA A 37 -12.17 10.12 -4.46
CA ALA A 37 -12.02 9.34 -3.24
C ALA A 37 -11.46 7.95 -3.57
N GLY A 38 -10.25 7.90 -4.13
CA GLY A 38 -9.39 6.72 -3.94
C GLY A 38 -9.37 6.39 -2.44
N PRO A 39 -9.28 5.12 -2.03
CA PRO A 39 -9.51 4.71 -0.65
C PRO A 39 -8.66 5.55 0.29
N LEU A 40 -9.31 6.50 0.98
CA LEU A 40 -8.74 7.20 2.11
C LEU A 40 -8.57 6.13 3.17
N SER A 41 -7.37 5.54 3.22
CA SER A 41 -6.94 4.78 4.39
C SER A 41 -6.89 5.78 5.53
N ALA A 42 -8.01 5.89 6.23
CA ALA A 42 -8.11 6.64 7.47
C ALA A 42 -7.11 6.01 8.45
N VAL A 43 -6.02 6.74 8.69
CA VAL A 43 -4.95 6.36 9.62
C VAL A 43 -5.43 6.55 11.07
N ALA A 44 -6.44 5.77 11.47
CA ALA A 44 -6.30 5.17 12.78
C ALA A 44 -5.22 4.09 12.58
N ALA A 45 -4.14 4.13 13.35
CA ALA A 45 -3.21 3.02 13.37
C ALA A 45 -4.01 1.79 13.80
N ASP A 46 -4.39 0.95 12.83
CA ASP A 46 -4.94 -0.37 13.08
C ASP A 46 -3.89 -1.09 13.94
N ASP A 47 -4.32 -1.64 15.08
CA ASP A 47 -3.44 -2.37 16.00
C ASP A 47 -2.65 -3.47 15.27
N GLY A 48 -3.22 -4.02 14.19
CA GLY A 48 -2.55 -4.94 13.28
C GLY A 48 -1.36 -4.33 12.53
N VAL A 49 -1.51 -3.11 12.01
CA VAL A 49 -0.42 -2.39 11.31
C VAL A 49 0.69 -2.01 12.29
N ALA A 50 0.34 -1.54 13.48
CA ALA A 50 1.33 -1.23 14.52
C ALA A 50 2.13 -2.48 14.93
N SER A 51 1.43 -3.60 15.16
CA SER A 51 2.05 -4.89 15.51
C SER A 51 2.95 -5.42 14.39
N PHE A 52 2.49 -5.37 13.14
CA PHE A 52 3.29 -5.75 11.98
C PHE A 52 4.54 -4.88 11.81
N THR A 53 4.40 -3.56 12.00
CA THR A 53 5.52 -2.63 11.90
C THR A 53 6.56 -2.95 12.97
N GLN A 54 6.15 -3.09 14.23
CA GLN A 54 7.06 -3.44 15.33
C GLN A 54 7.79 -4.77 15.09
N LEU A 55 7.07 -5.81 14.63
CA LEU A 55 7.69 -7.09 14.27
C LEU A 55 8.71 -6.92 13.13
N SER A 56 8.36 -6.15 12.11
CA SER A 56 9.24 -5.88 10.96
C SER A 56 10.49 -5.10 11.36
N GLU A 57 10.38 -4.13 12.27
CA GLU A 57 11.51 -3.37 12.79
C GLU A 57 12.49 -4.28 13.54
N PHE A 58 11.99 -5.21 14.36
CA PHE A 58 12.83 -6.22 15.02
C PHE A 58 13.57 -7.11 14.01
N LEU A 59 12.84 -7.63 13.00
CA LEU A 59 13.40 -8.55 12.00
C LEU A 59 14.41 -7.88 11.06
N THR A 60 14.22 -6.60 10.75
CA THR A 60 15.06 -5.88 9.79
C THR A 60 16.15 -5.04 10.45
N GLY A 61 16.01 -4.73 11.75
CA GLY A 61 16.93 -3.86 12.48
C GLY A 61 16.81 -2.37 12.12
N TYR A 62 15.76 -1.97 11.39
CA TYR A 62 15.54 -0.61 10.94
C TYR A 62 14.26 -0.02 11.51
N THR A 63 14.21 1.31 11.69
CA THR A 63 12.95 2.03 11.85
C THR A 63 12.22 2.10 10.52
N LEU A 64 10.91 1.82 10.54
CA LEU A 64 10.08 1.65 9.34
C LEU A 64 8.93 2.65 9.31
N ASP A 65 8.53 3.03 8.09
CA ASP A 65 7.37 3.91 7.88
C ASP A 65 6.07 3.08 8.08
N PRO A 66 5.20 3.43 9.06
CA PRO A 66 3.96 2.71 9.29
C PRO A 66 2.98 2.77 8.11
N VAL A 67 3.06 3.78 7.24
CA VAL A 67 2.24 3.86 6.03
C VAL A 67 2.64 2.76 5.05
N LEU A 68 3.94 2.56 4.83
CA LEU A 68 4.45 1.43 4.04
C LEU A 68 4.15 0.11 4.76
N GLY A 69 4.25 0.08 6.09
CA GLY A 69 3.88 -1.09 6.91
C GLY A 69 2.46 -1.57 6.63
N GLY A 70 1.49 -0.66 6.58
CA GLY A 70 0.10 -0.99 6.24
C GLY A 70 -0.06 -1.55 4.83
N ARG A 71 0.67 -1.01 3.84
CA ARG A 71 0.62 -1.50 2.46
C ARG A 71 1.24 -2.90 2.32
N PHE A 72 2.40 -3.13 2.93
CA PHE A 72 3.03 -4.45 2.96
C PHE A 72 2.13 -5.47 3.65
N LEU A 73 1.57 -5.13 4.81
CA LEU A 73 0.66 -6.02 5.53
C LEU A 73 -0.55 -6.40 4.67
N ALA A 74 -1.21 -5.44 4.04
CA ALA A 74 -2.35 -5.70 3.16
C ALA A 74 -1.98 -6.64 1.99
N ALA A 75 -0.85 -6.37 1.33
CA ALA A 75 -0.38 -7.19 0.21
C ALA A 75 0.01 -8.62 0.64
N LEU A 76 0.60 -8.78 1.82
CA LEU A 76 0.93 -10.10 2.38
C LEU A 76 -0.34 -10.88 2.74
N LYS A 77 -1.31 -10.25 3.42
CA LYS A 77 -2.59 -10.88 3.82
C LYS A 77 -3.44 -11.32 2.64
N LYS A 78 -3.36 -10.62 1.51
CA LYS A 78 -4.05 -11.01 0.27
C LYS A 78 -3.63 -12.41 -0.22
N ARG A 79 -2.41 -12.85 0.09
CA ARG A 79 -1.80 -14.08 -0.42
C ARG A 79 -1.64 -15.17 0.65
N ASP A 80 -1.82 -14.83 1.92
CA ASP A 80 -1.61 -15.71 3.04
C ASP A 80 -2.68 -15.46 4.11
N ALA A 81 -3.70 -16.31 4.12
CA ALA A 81 -4.81 -16.22 5.06
C ALA A 81 -4.38 -16.52 6.51
N ASP A 82 -3.30 -17.28 6.70
CA ASP A 82 -2.78 -17.68 8.01
C ASP A 82 -1.69 -16.72 8.51
N LEU A 83 -1.46 -15.60 7.82
CA LEU A 83 -0.39 -14.65 8.13
C LEU A 83 -0.54 -14.09 9.54
N ASP A 84 -1.75 -13.70 9.95
CA ASP A 84 -1.98 -13.12 11.29
C ASP A 84 -1.57 -14.10 12.40
N ALA A 85 -1.97 -15.37 12.27
CA ALA A 85 -1.59 -16.41 13.22
C ALA A 85 -0.08 -16.66 13.21
N SER A 86 0.54 -16.69 12.03
CA SER A 86 1.98 -16.89 11.86
C SER A 86 2.81 -15.74 12.47
N MET A 87 2.37 -14.49 12.29
CA MET A 87 3.00 -13.31 12.88
C MET A 87 2.84 -13.28 14.41
N ALA A 88 1.68 -13.67 14.92
CA ALA A 88 1.45 -13.78 16.36
C ALA A 88 2.36 -14.84 17.00
N ALA A 89 2.48 -16.01 16.38
CA ALA A 89 3.37 -17.08 16.83
C ALA A 89 4.84 -16.65 16.79
N LEU A 90 5.29 -16.02 15.70
CA LEU A 90 6.65 -15.49 15.56
C LEU A 90 6.94 -14.41 16.61
N SER A 91 6.03 -13.46 16.81
CA SER A 91 6.17 -12.40 17.82
C SER A 91 6.23 -12.97 19.24
N SER A 92 5.45 -14.02 19.52
CA SER A 92 5.45 -14.71 20.81
C SER A 92 6.79 -15.42 21.06
N LEU A 93 7.32 -16.12 20.06
CA LEU A 93 8.64 -16.76 20.13
C LEU A 93 9.74 -15.72 20.41
N ILE A 94 9.77 -14.62 19.66
CA ILE A 94 10.75 -13.54 19.86
C ILE A 94 10.69 -13.01 21.30
N LYS A 95 9.49 -12.69 21.80
CA LYS A 95 9.30 -12.19 23.17
C LYS A 95 9.75 -13.20 24.22
N GLN A 96 9.41 -14.48 24.06
CA GLN A 96 9.77 -15.54 25.00
C GLN A 96 11.27 -15.84 25.01
N SER A 97 11.94 -15.72 23.86
CA SER A 97 13.37 -15.95 23.74
C SER A 97 14.22 -14.88 24.45
N GLY A 98 13.67 -13.66 24.63
CA GLY A 98 14.39 -12.53 25.23
C GLY A 98 15.58 -12.01 24.40
N VAL A 99 15.72 -12.44 23.15
CA VAL A 99 16.81 -12.01 22.28
C VAL A 99 16.61 -10.56 21.83
N PRO A 100 17.68 -9.74 21.79
CA PRO A 100 17.52 -8.30 21.60
C PRO A 100 17.33 -7.89 20.13
N ASN A 101 17.67 -8.75 19.17
CA ASN A 101 17.71 -8.44 17.75
C ASN A 101 17.65 -9.69 16.88
N MET A 102 17.65 -9.48 15.57
CA MET A 102 17.61 -10.53 14.56
C MET A 102 18.79 -11.52 14.65
N ASP A 103 20.01 -11.07 14.95
CA ASP A 103 21.17 -11.97 15.09
C ASP A 103 20.96 -12.96 16.24
N GLY A 104 20.42 -12.48 17.37
CA GLY A 104 20.05 -13.33 18.50
C GLY A 104 18.93 -14.30 18.15
N PHE A 105 17.93 -13.86 17.39
CA PHE A 105 16.86 -14.74 16.89
C PHE A 105 17.40 -15.84 15.96
N LEU A 106 18.31 -15.51 15.04
CA LEU A 106 18.94 -16.48 14.14
C LEU A 106 19.85 -17.49 14.88
N ALA A 107 20.37 -17.12 16.05
CA ALA A 107 21.17 -17.99 16.89
C ALA A 107 20.34 -18.98 17.73
N LEU A 108 19.01 -18.88 17.75
CA LEU A 108 18.15 -19.80 18.48
C LEU A 108 18.21 -21.20 17.85
N SER A 109 18.49 -22.22 18.68
CA SER A 109 18.47 -23.62 18.25
C SER A 109 17.04 -24.17 18.22
N GLY A 110 16.68 -24.88 17.16
CA GLY A 110 15.40 -25.60 17.07
C GLY A 110 14.19 -24.72 16.75
N THR A 111 14.40 -23.53 16.20
CA THR A 111 13.31 -22.69 15.69
C THR A 111 12.52 -23.44 14.62
N ASP A 112 11.18 -23.40 14.73
CA ASP A 112 10.27 -24.00 13.76
C ASP A 112 10.54 -23.43 12.35
N PRO A 113 10.84 -24.28 11.35
CA PRO A 113 11.03 -23.86 9.96
C PRO A 113 9.88 -23.02 9.39
N ALA A 114 8.63 -23.22 9.85
CA ALA A 114 7.49 -22.42 9.43
C ALA A 114 7.60 -20.97 9.90
N LEU A 115 8.07 -20.75 11.14
CA LEU A 115 8.29 -19.40 11.67
C LEU A 115 9.47 -18.72 10.99
N MET A 116 10.53 -19.46 10.68
CA MET A 116 11.63 -18.95 9.86
C MET A 116 11.15 -18.53 8.47
N LYS A 117 10.28 -19.32 7.83
CA LYS A 117 9.68 -18.97 6.55
C LYS A 117 8.84 -17.68 6.64
N THR A 118 8.08 -17.49 7.72
CA THR A 118 7.32 -16.25 7.94
C THR A 118 8.25 -15.06 8.14
N ALA A 119 9.31 -15.20 8.95
CA ALA A 119 10.32 -14.15 9.12
C ALA A 119 10.98 -13.78 7.78
N THR A 120 11.41 -14.77 6.99
CA THR A 120 11.98 -14.56 5.66
C THR A 120 10.98 -13.87 4.73
N LYS A 121 9.70 -14.27 4.73
CA LYS A 121 8.67 -13.64 3.91
C LYS A 121 8.55 -12.13 4.22
N ILE A 122 8.50 -11.76 5.49
CA ILE A 122 8.40 -10.36 5.93
C ILE A 122 9.68 -9.59 5.54
N VAL A 123 10.86 -10.13 5.84
CA VAL A 123 12.14 -9.49 5.53
C VAL A 123 12.30 -9.28 4.02
N SER A 124 12.00 -10.29 3.21
CA SER A 124 12.08 -10.21 1.75
C SER A 124 11.17 -9.14 1.18
N ALA A 125 9.93 -9.01 1.69
CA ALA A 125 9.01 -7.95 1.26
C ALA A 125 9.62 -6.55 1.46
N TRP A 126 10.18 -6.28 2.64
CA TRP A 126 10.80 -4.99 2.95
C TRP A 126 12.10 -4.74 2.17
N TYR A 127 12.94 -5.77 2.02
CA TYR A 127 14.21 -5.64 1.31
C TYR A 127 14.02 -5.40 -0.18
N LEU A 128 13.10 -6.13 -0.81
CA LEU A 128 12.88 -6.06 -2.25
C LEU A 128 11.87 -4.97 -2.63
N GLY A 129 11.01 -4.54 -1.71
CA GLY A 129 9.95 -3.59 -2.01
C GLY A 129 8.76 -4.20 -2.74
N VAL A 130 8.74 -5.52 -2.92
CA VAL A 130 7.77 -6.29 -3.72
C VAL A 130 7.22 -7.44 -2.88
N VAL A 131 5.93 -7.73 -3.04
CA VAL A 131 5.25 -8.88 -2.41
C VAL A 131 4.64 -9.79 -3.48
N GLY A 132 4.77 -11.11 -3.30
CA GLY A 132 4.26 -12.11 -4.24
C GLY A 132 5.36 -12.75 -5.09
N GLU A 133 4.94 -13.63 -5.97
CA GLU A 133 5.79 -14.31 -6.95
C GLU A 133 5.75 -13.55 -8.28
N PRO A 134 6.65 -13.83 -9.24
CA PRO A 134 6.70 -13.07 -10.49
C PRO A 134 5.38 -12.97 -11.26
N GLU A 135 4.49 -13.97 -11.17
CA GLU A 135 3.19 -13.94 -11.87
C GLU A 135 2.16 -13.00 -11.23
N ASP A 136 2.30 -12.70 -9.94
CA ASP A 136 1.35 -11.90 -9.17
C ASP A 136 2.01 -10.78 -8.35
N ALA A 137 3.25 -10.43 -8.68
CA ALA A 137 4.10 -9.50 -7.94
C ALA A 137 3.44 -8.12 -7.81
N GLU A 138 3.48 -7.58 -6.60
CA GLU A 138 2.96 -6.26 -6.25
C GLU A 138 4.08 -5.38 -5.72
N LEU A 139 4.42 -4.33 -6.48
CA LEU A 139 5.41 -3.34 -6.08
C LEU A 139 4.78 -2.40 -5.04
N ILE A 140 5.30 -2.44 -3.81
CA ILE A 140 4.83 -1.63 -2.69
C ILE A 140 5.62 -0.32 -2.60
N THR A 141 6.94 -0.43 -2.68
CA THR A 141 7.85 0.71 -2.78
C THR A 141 9.06 0.33 -3.60
N TYR A 142 9.60 1.31 -4.32
CA TYR A 142 10.82 1.13 -5.07
C TYR A 142 12.00 1.78 -4.35
N ALA A 143 11.99 3.12 -4.27
CA ALA A 143 13.10 3.89 -3.69
C ALA A 143 13.30 3.65 -2.19
N ASP A 144 12.26 3.29 -1.44
CA ASP A 144 12.35 3.06 0.01
C ASP A 144 12.62 1.60 0.38
N SER A 145 12.80 0.71 -0.61
CA SER A 145 13.15 -0.70 -0.37
C SER A 145 14.50 -0.81 0.37
N LEU A 146 14.57 -1.71 1.35
CA LEU A 146 15.71 -1.74 2.26
C LEU A 146 17.02 -2.17 1.58
N MET A 147 16.97 -2.87 0.45
CA MET A 147 18.17 -3.28 -0.30
C MET A 147 19.05 -2.10 -0.74
N TYR A 148 18.49 -0.90 -0.89
CA TYR A 148 19.24 0.30 -1.29
C TYR A 148 19.91 1.01 -0.11
N ARG A 149 19.54 0.71 1.14
CA ARG A 149 20.11 1.40 2.31
C ARG A 149 21.61 1.12 2.54
N PRO A 150 22.11 -0.13 2.44
CA PRO A 150 23.53 -0.42 2.69
C PRO A 150 24.50 0.26 1.74
N THR A 151 24.05 0.62 0.54
CA THR A 151 24.88 1.24 -0.51
C THR A 151 24.54 2.71 -0.73
N LYS A 152 23.71 3.31 0.13
CA LYS A 152 23.30 4.71 0.04
C LYS A 152 24.53 5.63 0.03
N GLY A 153 24.62 6.48 -0.99
CA GLY A 153 25.73 7.40 -1.19
C GLY A 153 26.90 6.83 -2.00
N LEU A 154 26.91 5.52 -2.26
CA LEU A 154 27.87 4.86 -3.15
C LEU A 154 27.24 4.47 -4.47
N LEU A 155 26.06 3.84 -4.43
CA LEU A 155 25.27 3.46 -5.60
C LEU A 155 23.99 4.29 -5.64
N THR A 156 23.67 4.84 -6.80
CA THR A 156 22.35 5.45 -7.04
C THR A 156 21.30 4.38 -7.20
N ILE A 157 20.11 4.63 -6.65
CA ILE A 157 18.93 3.82 -6.97
C ILE A 157 18.68 3.96 -8.48
N PRO A 158 18.52 2.86 -9.24
CA PRO A 158 18.29 2.97 -10.68
C PRO A 158 17.08 3.88 -10.97
N SER A 159 17.12 4.66 -12.05
CA SER A 159 16.17 5.75 -12.38
C SER A 159 16.22 7.02 -11.49
N TYR A 160 16.89 7.00 -10.33
CA TYR A 160 17.15 8.16 -9.48
C TYR A 160 18.59 8.62 -9.68
N GLY A 161 18.89 9.13 -10.88
CA GLY A 161 20.23 9.58 -11.24
C GLY A 161 20.84 10.55 -10.21
N PRO A 162 22.17 10.70 -10.15
CA PRO A 162 22.85 11.38 -9.04
C PRO A 162 22.64 12.91 -8.99
N GLY A 163 21.81 13.45 -9.88
CA GLY A 163 21.63 14.88 -10.10
C GLY A 163 22.36 15.38 -11.36
N PRO A 164 22.24 16.68 -11.68
CA PRO A 164 22.88 17.28 -12.84
C PRO A 164 24.41 17.18 -12.77
N ASN A 165 25.06 17.08 -13.94
CA ASN A 165 26.52 17.00 -14.10
C ASN A 165 27.21 15.79 -13.45
N ALA A 166 26.47 14.76 -13.04
CA ALA A 166 27.05 13.59 -12.38
C ALA A 166 27.74 12.58 -13.33
N TRP A 167 27.62 12.79 -14.64
CA TRP A 167 28.21 11.95 -15.70
C TRP A 167 29.68 12.30 -16.02
N GLY A 168 30.27 13.23 -15.26
CA GLY A 168 31.64 13.70 -15.45
C GLY A 168 31.77 14.78 -16.53
N PRO A 169 33.01 15.27 -16.77
CA PRO A 169 33.27 16.25 -17.81
C PRO A 169 32.95 15.69 -19.20
N LYS A 170 32.62 16.59 -20.13
CA LYS A 170 32.42 16.24 -21.53
C LYS A 170 33.65 15.47 -22.06
N PRO A 171 33.48 14.29 -22.67
CA PRO A 171 34.60 13.56 -23.26
C PRO A 171 35.42 14.46 -24.19
N GLY A 172 36.73 14.54 -23.96
CA GLY A 172 37.66 15.38 -24.73
C GLY A 172 37.77 16.83 -24.28
N SER A 173 37.08 17.28 -23.22
CA SER A 173 37.41 18.57 -22.62
C SER A 173 38.77 18.48 -21.93
N LYS A 174 39.70 19.37 -22.28
CA LYS A 174 40.91 19.57 -21.48
C LYS A 174 40.47 20.17 -20.14
N ILE A 175 40.73 19.45 -19.05
CA ILE A 175 40.58 19.99 -17.68
C ILE A 175 41.57 21.13 -17.52
#